data_AF-A0A484LHI0-F1
#
_entry.id   AF-A0A484LHI0-F1
#
_cell.length_a   1.000
_cell.length_b   1.000
_cell.length_c   1.000
_cell.angle_alpha   90.00
_cell.angle_beta   90.00
_cell.angle_gamma   90.00
#
_symmetry.space_group_name_H-M   'P 1'
#
loop_
_entity.id
_entity.type
_entity.pdbx_description
1 polymer ?
#
loop_
_entity_poly.entity_id
_entity_poly.type
_entity_poly.pdbx_seq_one_letter_code
_entity_poly.pdbx_strand_id
1 'polypeptide(L)' 'MSLQGISGQISRDVSEGIRARLVDKDFMPKWDPPSLSHASDDMVEQYFSPLSASEPELDLPTQQREPFQ' A
#
# COMPACT_ATOMS: atom_id res chain seq x y z
N MET A 1 0.61 6.12 -1.84
CA MET A 1 1.08 4.79 -1.36
C MET A 1 2.48 4.62 -1.90
N SER A 2 3.47 4.37 -1.02
CA SER A 2 4.84 4.11 -1.45
C SER A 2 4.88 2.88 -2.36
N LEU A 3 5.63 2.95 -3.45
CA LEU A 3 5.81 1.83 -4.39
C LEU A 3 6.48 0.63 -3.69
N GLN A 4 7.23 0.84 -2.61
CA GLN A 4 7.76 -0.21 -1.73
C GLN A 4 6.66 -1.08 -1.10
N GLY A 5 5.50 -0.48 -0.78
CA GLY A 5 4.35 -1.22 -0.24
C GLY A 5 3.66 -2.09 -1.30
N ILE A 6 3.60 -1.62 -2.55
CA ILE A 6 2.94 -2.32 -3.64
C ILE A 6 3.86 -3.39 -4.27
N SER A 7 5.16 -3.13 -4.34
CA SER A 7 6.17 -4.03 -4.89
C SER A 7 6.51 -5.21 -3.98
N GLY A 8 5.92 -5.28 -2.79
CA GLY A 8 6.17 -6.37 -1.84
C GLY A 8 7.41 -6.19 -0.97
N GLN A 9 8.05 -5.01 -1.00
CA GLN A 9 9.23 -4.72 -0.16
C GLN A 9 8.85 -4.54 1.32
N ILE A 10 7.67 -4.01 1.60
CA ILE A 10 7.18 -3.80 2.98
C ILE A 10 6.20 -4.91 3.40
N SER A 11 5.26 -5.28 2.53
CA SER A 11 4.32 -6.39 2.76
C SER A 11 3.83 -7.00 1.45
N ARG A 12 3.52 -8.30 1.46
CA ARG A 12 2.92 -9.03 0.32
C ARG A 12 1.39 -9.00 0.33
N ASP A 13 0.79 -8.27 1.26
CA ASP A 13 -0.65 -8.28 1.50
C ASP A 13 -1.47 -7.74 0.32
N VAL A 14 -0.90 -6.90 -0.55
CA VAL A 14 -1.61 -6.43 -1.75
C VAL A 14 -2.01 -7.62 -2.64
N SER A 15 -1.07 -8.53 -2.90
CA SER A 15 -1.34 -9.73 -3.71
C SER A 15 -2.30 -10.68 -2.99
N GLU A 16 -2.16 -10.82 -1.67
CA GLU A 16 -3.04 -11.68 -0.86
C GLU A 16 -4.49 -11.16 -0.81
N GLY A 17 -4.67 -9.85 -0.68
CA GLY A 17 -5.98 -9.21 -0.73
C GLY A 17 -6.65 -9.41 -2.10
N ILE A 18 -5.89 -9.30 -3.18
CA ILE A 18 -6.38 -9.59 -4.54
C ILE A 18 -6.78 -11.06 -4.68
N ARG A 19 -5.93 -11.99 -4.20
CA ARG A 19 -6.24 -13.43 -4.19
C ARG A 19 -7.56 -13.70 -3.47
N ALA A 20 -7.68 -13.26 -2.22
CA ALA A 20 -8.85 -13.51 -1.38
C ALA A 20 -10.14 -12.89 -1.94
N ARG A 21 -10.05 -11.69 -2.54
CA ARG A 21 -11.23 -10.93 -3.00
C ARG A 21 -11.67 -11.28 -4.42
N LEU A 22 -10.73 -11.43 -5.35
CA LEU A 22 -11.03 -11.49 -6.78
C LEU A 22 -10.78 -12.88 -7.37
N VAL A 23 -9.73 -13.57 -6.93
CA VAL A 23 -9.36 -14.90 -7.45
C VAL A 23 -10.22 -15.97 -6.77
N ASP A 24 -9.96 -16.22 -5.49
CA ASP A 24 -10.56 -17.32 -4.72
C ASP A 24 -11.96 -16.96 -4.23
N LYS A 25 -12.24 -15.66 -4.05
CA LYS A 25 -13.52 -15.12 -3.56
C LYS A 25 -13.94 -15.75 -2.22
N ASP A 26 -12.96 -16.13 -1.42
CA ASP A 26 -13.16 -16.68 -0.08
C ASP A 26 -13.37 -15.57 0.96
N PHE A 27 -12.96 -14.33 0.65
CA PHE A 27 -12.92 -13.21 1.60
C PHE A 27 -12.12 -13.51 2.87
N MET A 28 -11.17 -14.45 2.78
CA MET A 28 -10.31 -14.92 3.88
C MET A 28 -8.84 -14.63 3.56
N PRO A 29 -8.42 -13.36 3.59
CA PRO A 29 -7.02 -12.99 3.40
C PRO A 29 -6.16 -13.42 4.60
N LYS A 30 -4.96 -13.91 4.29
CA LYS A 30 -3.93 -14.35 5.23
C LYS A 30 -2.90 -13.25 5.43
N TRP A 31 -3.31 -12.21 6.15
CA TRP A 31 -2.47 -11.04 6.42
C TRP A 31 -1.20 -11.39 7.17
N ASP A 32 -0.12 -10.67 6.87
CA ASP A 32 1.15 -10.75 7.58
C ASP A 32 1.67 -9.33 7.93
N PRO A 33 1.59 -8.92 9.21
CA PRO A 33 1.21 -9.72 10.37
C PRO A 33 -0.31 -9.95 10.49
N PRO A 34 -0.74 -11.04 11.18
CA PRO A 34 -2.14 -11.48 11.21
C PRO A 34 -3.07 -10.61 12.08
N SER A 35 -2.52 -9.71 12.91
CA SER A 35 -3.30 -8.77 13.71
C SER A 35 -2.50 -7.49 13.99
N LEU A 36 -3.22 -6.42 14.33
CA LEU A 36 -2.61 -5.11 14.60
C LEU A 36 -1.60 -5.12 15.75
N SER A 37 -1.80 -5.95 16.77
CA SER A 37 -0.88 -6.08 17.91
C SER A 37 0.51 -6.62 17.52
N HIS A 38 0.61 -7.26 16.36
CA HIS A 38 1.86 -7.80 15.82
C HIS A 38 2.52 -6.83 14.82
N ALA A 39 1.87 -5.71 14.49
CA ALA A 39 2.50 -4.66 13.71
C ALA A 39 3.47 -3.87 14.60
N SER A 40 4.73 -3.77 14.17
CA SER A 40 5.74 -2.96 14.84
C SER A 40 5.68 -1.51 14.35
N ASP A 41 6.13 -0.58 15.18
CA ASP A 41 6.25 0.84 14.79
C ASP A 41 7.20 1.02 13.60
N ASP A 42 8.28 0.23 13.53
CA ASP A 42 9.26 0.26 12.44
C ASP A 42 8.63 -0.06 11.08
N MET A 43 7.71 -1.02 11.03
CA MET A 43 6.96 -1.35 9.81
C MET A 43 6.13 -0.16 9.32
N VAL A 44 5.54 0.61 10.24
CA VAL A 44 4.74 1.79 9.91
C VAL A 44 5.66 2.90 9.41
N GLU A 45 6.76 3.15 10.11
CA GLU A 45 7.73 4.19 9.77
C GLU A 45 8.32 4.01 8.36
N GLN A 46 8.50 2.75 7.92
CA GLN A 46 8.98 2.44 6.58
C GLN A 46 8.05 2.98 5.47
N TYR A 47 6.73 3.02 5.69
CA TYR A 47 5.79 3.60 4.72
C TYR A 47 5.93 5.12 4.58
N PHE A 48 6.46 5.80 5.59
CA PHE A 48 6.65 7.26 5.63
C PHE A 48 8.09 7.68 5.33
N SER A 49 8.98 6.72 5.09
CA SER A 49 10.35 7.00 4.69
C SER A 49 10.40 7.75 3.36
N PRO A 50 11.37 8.66 3.16
CA PRO A 50 11.50 9.44 1.94
C PRO A 50 11.50 8.55 0.70
N LEU A 51 10.81 9.00 -0.35
CA LEU A 51 10.76 8.28 -1.61
C LEU A 51 12.15 8.26 -2.27
N SER A 52 12.49 7.13 -2.90
CA SER A 52 13.76 6.97 -3.61
C SER A 52 13.75 7.69 -4.97
N ALA A 53 14.93 7.88 -5.57
CA ALA A 53 15.02 8.47 -6.91
C ALA A 53 14.29 7.64 -8.00
N SER A 54 14.07 6.34 -7.76
CA SER A 54 13.31 5.46 -8.64
C SER A 54 11.80 5.58 -8.47
N GLU A 55 11.34 6.28 -7.42
CA GLU A 55 9.94 6.44 -7.06
C GLU A 55 9.65 7.94 -6.83
N PRO A 56 9.61 8.77 -7.89
CA PRO A 56 9.37 10.21 -7.70
C PRO A 56 7.99 10.47 -7.09
N GLU A 57 7.88 11.59 -6.37
CA GLU A 57 6.60 12.10 -5.86
C GLU A 57 5.61 12.26 -7.02
N LEU A 58 4.33 12.00 -6.73
CA LEU A 58 3.29 12.06 -7.73
C LEU A 58 2.99 13.51 -8.12
N ASP A 59 3.38 13.92 -9.34
CA ASP A 59 3.01 15.22 -9.90
C ASP A 59 1.54 15.21 -10.36
N LEU A 60 0.65 15.59 -9.45
CA LEU A 60 -0.77 15.66 -9.72
C LEU A 60 -1.08 16.90 -10.58
N PRO A 61 -1.91 16.80 -11.65
CA PRO A 61 -2.30 17.94 -12.47
C PRO A 61 -3.34 18.80 -11.74
N THR A 62 -2.90 19.45 -10.66
CA THR A 62 -3.74 20.23 -9.75
C THR A 62 -4.41 21.42 -10.44
N GLN A 63 -3.80 21.93 -11.50
CA GLN A 63 -4.29 23.04 -12.30
C GLN A 63 -5.47 22.67 -13.20
N GLN A 64 -5.68 21.38 -13.50
CA GLN A 64 -6.78 20.90 -14.35
C GLN A 64 -8.02 20.50 -13.53
N ARG A 65 -8.03 20.81 -12.22
CA ARG A 65 -9.16 20.48 -11.36
C ARG A 65 -10.29 21.47 -11.62
N GLU A 66 -11.42 20.97 -12.11
CA GLU A 66 -12.66 21.73 -12.15
C GLU A 66 -13.04 22.16 -10.72
N PRO A 67 -13.45 23.43 -10.51
CA PRO A 67 -13.93 23.85 -9.20
C PRO A 67 -15.16 23.02 -8.82
N PHE A 68 -15.26 22.65 -7.54
CA PHE A 68 -16.43 21.96 -7.01
C PHE A 68 -17.67 22.86 -7.24
N GLN A 69 -18.58 22.43 -8.12
CA GLN A 69 -19.90 23.05 -8.30
C GLN A 69 -20.92 22.50 -7.30
#